data_AF-A0A3N5YYN8-F1
#
_entry.id   AF-A0A3N5YYN8-F1
#
_cell.length_a   1.000
_cell.length_b   1.000
_cell.length_c   1.000
_cell.angle_alpha   90.00
_cell.angle_beta   90.00
_cell.angle_gamma   90.00
#
_symmetry.space_group_name_H-M   'P 1'
#
loop_
_entity.id
_entity.type
_entity.pdbx_description
1 polymer ?
#
loop_
_entity_poly.entity_id
_entity_poly.type
_entity_poly.pdbx_seq_one_letter_code
_entity_poly.pdbx_strand_id
1 'polypeptide(L)'
;KGIPIVEITLHVGYGTFLPLRVNDIRHHKMHSERFYISKNAATTINRKKKDKGRIIAVGTTSVRTLEYATNKDGIVTDGPGQCDLFIYPGYQFQTVTSMITNFHLPKSSLIMLVSAFAGRSAILSAYQEAIQKNYRFFSYGDAMFIT
;
A
#
# COMPACT_ATOMS: atom_id res chain seq x y z
N LYS A 1 13.51 8.59 16.29
CA LYS A 1 13.20 10.03 16.52
C LYS A 1 13.84 10.84 15.39
N GLY A 2 13.23 11.96 14.96
CA GLY A 2 13.72 12.78 13.84
C GLY A 2 13.26 12.34 12.43
N ILE A 3 12.26 11.47 12.35
CA ILE A 3 11.68 11.02 11.07
C ILE A 3 10.51 11.96 10.73
N PRO A 4 10.50 12.62 9.55
CA PRO A 4 9.37 13.44 9.13
C PRO A 4 8.11 12.59 8.99
N ILE A 5 6.98 13.10 9.50
CA ILE A 5 5.65 12.53 9.27
C ILE A 5 4.99 13.36 8.18
N VAL A 6 4.55 12.70 7.12
CA VAL A 6 3.91 13.34 5.96
C VAL A 6 2.51 12.78 5.82
N GLU A 7 1.53 13.66 5.87
CA GLU A 7 0.12 13.29 5.76
C GLU A 7 -0.37 13.41 4.31
N ILE A 8 -1.17 12.43 3.90
CA ILE A 8 -1.97 12.43 2.67
C ILE A 8 -3.41 12.10 3.04
N THR A 9 -4.36 12.62 2.28
CA THR A 9 -5.79 12.47 2.59
C THR A 9 -6.43 11.50 1.62
N LEU A 10 -7.24 10.56 2.13
CA LEU A 10 -7.99 9.61 1.34
C LEU A 10 -9.45 9.58 1.81
N HIS A 11 -10.38 9.67 0.87
CA HIS A 11 -11.80 9.45 1.10
C HIS A 11 -12.14 8.02 0.69
N VAL A 12 -12.06 7.13 1.67
CA VAL A 12 -12.24 5.69 1.47
C VAL A 12 -13.73 5.34 1.54
N GLY A 13 -14.17 4.49 0.60
CA GLY A 13 -15.51 3.93 0.58
C GLY A 13 -15.52 2.47 1.05
N TYR A 14 -16.70 1.85 1.08
CA TYR A 14 -16.85 0.45 1.49
C TYR A 14 -16.14 -0.55 0.54
N GLY A 15 -15.85 -0.12 -0.69
CA GLY A 15 -15.29 -0.97 -1.75
C GLY A 15 -13.91 -1.57 -1.46
N THR A 16 -13.12 -0.94 -0.60
CA THR A 16 -11.74 -1.33 -0.29
C THR A 16 -11.64 -2.63 0.49
N PHE A 17 -12.72 -3.01 1.17
CA PHE A 17 -12.80 -4.22 1.99
C PHE A 17 -13.57 -5.36 1.31
N LEU A 18 -14.05 -5.16 0.08
CA LEU A 18 -14.84 -6.18 -0.61
C LEU A 18 -13.95 -7.37 -1.03
N PRO A 19 -14.45 -8.61 -0.87
CA PRO A 19 -13.73 -9.80 -1.32
C PRO A 19 -13.62 -9.83 -2.85
N LEU A 20 -12.53 -10.40 -3.35
CA LEU A 20 -12.36 -10.64 -4.78
C LEU A 20 -13.38 -11.71 -5.24
N ARG A 21 -14.27 -11.34 -6.17
CA ARG A 21 -15.31 -12.22 -6.72
C ARG A 21 -15.10 -12.60 -8.19
N VAL A 22 -13.88 -12.43 -8.71
CA VAL A 22 -13.55 -12.71 -10.11
C VAL A 22 -12.68 -13.97 -10.23
N ASN A 23 -12.88 -14.74 -11.29
CA ASN A 23 -12.09 -15.95 -11.56
C ASN A 23 -10.67 -15.62 -12.04
N ASP A 24 -10.50 -14.53 -12.78
CA ASP A 24 -9.21 -13.99 -13.20
C ASP A 24 -9.01 -12.61 -12.58
N ILE A 25 -7.98 -12.49 -11.73
CA ILE A 25 -7.65 -11.28 -10.98
C ILE A 25 -7.31 -10.10 -11.90
N ARG A 26 -6.86 -10.37 -13.14
CA ARG A 26 -6.53 -9.32 -14.12
C ARG A 26 -7.78 -8.58 -14.60
N HIS A 27 -8.96 -9.18 -14.45
CA HIS A 27 -10.24 -8.54 -14.74
C HIS A 27 -10.86 -7.88 -13.51
N HIS A 28 -10.19 -7.90 -12.35
CA HIS A 28 -10.70 -7.21 -11.17
C HIS A 28 -10.62 -5.69 -11.35
N LYS A 29 -11.75 -5.01 -11.20
CA LYS A 29 -11.80 -3.55 -11.12
C LYS A 29 -11.85 -3.13 -9.65
N MET A 30 -10.84 -2.37 -9.22
CA MET A 30 -10.84 -1.76 -7.89
C MET A 30 -11.86 -0.62 -7.83
N HIS A 31 -12.52 -0.48 -6.68
CA HIS A 31 -13.29 0.71 -6.41
C HIS A 31 -12.35 1.91 -6.31
N SER A 32 -12.69 2.97 -7.04
CA SER A 32 -11.86 4.16 -7.12
C SER A 32 -12.05 5.03 -5.87
N GLU A 33 -10.95 5.34 -5.19
CA GLU A 33 -10.94 6.14 -3.96
C GLU A 33 -10.41 7.54 -4.25
N ARG A 34 -11.10 8.58 -3.75
CA ARG A 34 -10.61 9.96 -3.92
C ARG A 34 -9.48 10.21 -2.93
N PHE A 35 -8.44 10.91 -3.36
CA PHE A 35 -7.35 11.32 -2.51
C PHE A 35 -6.94 12.77 -2.76
N TYR A 36 -6.16 13.32 -1.84
CA TYR A 36 -5.51 14.61 -1.98
C TYR A 36 -4.11 14.57 -1.38
N ILE A 37 -3.12 14.97 -2.18
CA ILE A 37 -1.73 15.13 -1.74
C ILE A 37 -1.40 16.63 -1.78
N SER A 38 -1.00 17.21 -0.65
CA SER A 38 -0.59 18.62 -0.65
C SER A 38 0.75 18.80 -1.37
N LYS A 39 0.98 20.01 -1.91
CA LYS A 39 2.28 20.38 -2.50
C LYS A 39 3.45 20.15 -1.53
N ASN A 40 3.26 20.45 -0.24
CA ASN A 40 4.28 20.24 0.79
C ASN A 40 4.59 18.74 1.00
N ALA A 41 3.54 17.89 1.00
CA ALA A 41 3.69 16.45 1.12
C ALA A 41 4.46 15.87 -0.08
N ALA A 42 4.03 16.18 -1.31
CA ALA A 42 4.71 15.75 -2.53
C ALA A 42 6.17 16.21 -2.55
N THR A 43 6.43 17.49 -2.24
CA THR A 43 7.80 18.05 -2.18
C THR A 43 8.66 17.31 -1.17
N THR A 44 8.14 17.02 0.03
CA THR A 44 8.88 16.31 1.08
C THR A 44 9.21 14.88 0.67
N ILE A 45 8.23 14.16 0.10
CA ILE A 45 8.40 12.78 -0.39
C ILE A 45 9.43 12.74 -1.52
N ASN A 46 9.28 13.61 -2.53
CA ASN A 46 10.18 13.66 -3.68
C ASN A 46 11.60 14.05 -3.30
N ARG A 47 11.77 15.00 -2.37
CA ARG A 47 13.09 15.32 -1.81
C ARG A 47 13.71 14.10 -1.14
N LYS A 48 12.95 13.41 -0.28
CA LYS A 48 13.46 12.24 0.44
C LYS A 48 13.82 11.09 -0.51
N LYS A 49 13.04 10.90 -1.58
CA LYS A 49 13.32 9.93 -2.65
C LYS A 49 14.58 10.29 -3.43
N LYS A 50 14.76 11.57 -3.79
CA LYS A 50 15.97 12.07 -4.45
C LYS A 50 17.22 11.82 -3.61
N ASP A 51 17.10 11.96 -2.29
CA ASP A 51 18.17 11.66 -1.33
C ASP A 51 18.36 10.15 -1.07
N LYS A 52 17.71 9.28 -1.85
CA LYS A 52 17.69 7.81 -1.70
C LYS A 52 17.24 7.36 -0.30
N GLY A 53 16.43 8.17 0.36
CA GLY A 53 15.86 7.88 1.66
C GLY A 53 14.67 6.91 1.56
N ARG A 54 14.40 6.22 2.67
CA ARG A 54 13.23 5.34 2.78
C ARG A 54 11.93 6.15 2.82
N ILE A 55 10.94 5.70 2.05
CA ILE A 55 9.55 6.15 2.11
C ILE A 55 8.73 5.01 2.71
N ILE A 56 8.28 5.20 3.94
CA ILE A 56 7.51 4.20 4.69
C ILE A 56 6.03 4.58 4.62
N ALA A 57 5.25 3.83 3.84
CA ALA A 57 3.81 4.04 3.77
C ALA A 57 3.11 3.36 4.95
N VAL A 58 2.19 4.07 5.61
CA VAL A 58 1.38 3.51 6.70
C VAL A 58 -0.01 3.21 6.13
N GLY A 59 -0.32 1.92 6.00
CA GLY A 59 -1.55 1.42 5.39
C GLY A 59 -1.42 1.13 3.89
N THR A 60 -2.09 0.07 3.42
CA THR A 60 -2.10 -0.34 2.00
C THR A 60 -2.78 0.69 1.09
N THR A 61 -3.77 1.42 1.59
CA THR A 61 -4.42 2.49 0.82
C THR A 61 -3.44 3.63 0.53
N SER A 62 -2.62 4.01 1.52
CA SER A 62 -1.53 4.98 1.33
C SER A 62 -0.51 4.50 0.30
N VAL A 63 -0.18 3.20 0.29
CA VAL A 63 0.69 2.60 -0.73
C VAL A 63 0.09 2.80 -2.12
N ARG A 64 -1.16 2.40 -2.32
CA ARG A 64 -1.85 2.54 -3.62
C ARG A 64 -1.91 3.99 -4.08
N THR A 65 -2.22 4.92 -3.18
CA THR A 65 -2.29 6.35 -3.52
C THR A 65 -0.95 6.91 -3.92
N LEU A 66 0.13 6.62 -3.19
CA LEU A 66 1.46 7.10 -3.53
C LEU A 66 1.95 6.52 -4.86
N GLU A 67 1.75 5.22 -5.06
CA GLU A 67 2.12 4.54 -6.31
C GLU A 67 1.30 5.05 -7.51
N TYR A 68 0.00 5.28 -7.34
CA TYR A 68 -0.86 5.85 -8.39
C TYR A 68 -0.50 7.31 -8.71
N ALA A 69 -0.20 8.11 -7.69
CA ALA A 69 0.21 9.51 -7.88
C ALA A 69 1.66 9.68 -8.35
N THR A 70 2.40 8.57 -8.55
CA THR A 70 3.75 8.61 -9.07
C THR A 70 3.72 8.60 -10.60
N ASN A 71 4.27 9.65 -11.22
CA ASN A 71 4.36 9.74 -12.67
C ASN A 71 5.46 8.81 -13.25
N LYS A 72 5.62 8.82 -14.58
CA LYS A 72 6.60 7.98 -15.30
C LYS A 72 8.06 8.26 -14.92
N ASP A 73 8.35 9.45 -14.39
CA ASP A 73 9.69 9.85 -13.94
C ASP A 73 9.94 9.48 -12.47
N GLY A 74 8.99 8.77 -11.83
CA GLY A 74 9.08 8.44 -10.43
C GLY A 74 8.83 9.63 -9.49
N ILE A 75 8.12 10.66 -9.94
CA ILE A 75 7.83 11.85 -9.12
C ILE A 75 6.37 11.78 -8.64
N VAL A 76 6.16 11.93 -7.33
CA VAL A 76 4.81 12.04 -6.74
C VAL A 76 4.22 13.41 -7.09
N THR A 77 3.06 13.42 -7.75
CA THR A 77 2.32 14.64 -8.09
C THR A 77 1.41 15.09 -6.94
N ASP A 78 1.35 16.39 -6.67
CA ASP A 78 0.37 16.97 -5.75
C ASP A 78 -0.99 17.21 -6.41
N GLY A 79 -1.98 17.50 -5.57
CA GLY A 79 -3.36 17.79 -5.98
C GLY A 79 -4.36 16.68 -5.64
N PRO A 80 -5.63 16.87 -6.03
CA PRO A 80 -6.67 15.88 -5.90
C PRO A 80 -6.53 14.78 -6.97
N GLY A 81 -6.98 13.57 -6.66
CA GLY A 81 -7.03 12.48 -7.63
C GLY A 81 -8.02 11.39 -7.24
N GLN A 82 -8.15 10.40 -8.10
CA GLN A 82 -8.95 9.19 -7.87
C GLN A 82 -8.09 7.97 -8.16
N CYS A 83 -7.86 7.11 -7.16
CA CYS A 83 -7.01 5.94 -7.27
C CYS A 83 -7.85 4.67 -7.43
N ASP A 84 -7.75 4.04 -8.59
CA ASP A 84 -8.28 2.72 -8.91
C ASP A 84 -7.16 1.68 -9.14
N LEU A 85 -5.92 2.01 -8.75
CA LEU A 85 -4.77 1.13 -8.94
C LEU A 85 -4.98 -0.21 -8.24
N PHE A 86 -4.88 -1.30 -8.99
CA PHE A 86 -4.85 -2.66 -8.45
C PHE A 86 -3.41 -3.19 -8.46
N ILE A 87 -2.85 -3.43 -7.28
CA ILE A 87 -1.48 -3.92 -7.10
C ILE A 87 -1.51 -5.43 -6.83
N TYR A 88 -0.82 -6.19 -7.67
CA TYR A 88 -0.69 -7.65 -7.57
C TYR A 88 0.73 -8.09 -7.97
N PRO A 89 1.13 -9.35 -7.70
CA PRO A 89 2.49 -9.82 -7.96
C PRO A 89 2.98 -9.54 -9.38
N GLY A 90 4.18 -8.98 -9.49
CA GLY A 90 4.76 -8.46 -10.74
C GLY A 90 4.77 -6.93 -10.84
N TYR A 91 4.00 -6.24 -9.98
CA TYR A 91 4.03 -4.78 -9.88
C TYR A 91 5.41 -4.26 -9.44
N GLN A 92 5.89 -3.21 -10.08
CA GLN A 92 7.16 -2.54 -9.75
C GLN A 92 6.88 -1.28 -8.94
N PHE A 93 7.23 -1.32 -7.64
CA PHE A 93 7.06 -0.18 -6.75
C PHE A 93 8.05 0.91 -7.08
N GLN A 94 7.54 2.13 -7.29
CA GLN A 94 8.37 3.25 -7.70
C GLN A 94 8.73 4.15 -6.52
N THR A 95 7.80 4.35 -5.59
CA THR A 95 7.93 5.38 -4.54
C THR A 95 8.02 4.78 -3.15
N VAL A 96 7.18 3.80 -2.83
CA VAL A 96 7.15 3.19 -1.51
C VAL A 96 8.28 2.17 -1.39
N THR A 97 9.15 2.36 -0.40
CA THR A 97 10.27 1.44 -0.14
C THR A 97 10.02 0.54 1.06
N SER A 98 9.06 0.87 1.91
CA SER A 98 8.66 0.03 3.04
C SER A 98 7.21 0.32 3.39
N MET A 99 6.51 -0.61 4.05
CA MET A 99 5.15 -0.37 4.52
C MET A 99 4.90 -0.91 5.92
N ILE A 100 4.00 -0.24 6.63
CA ILE A 100 3.36 -0.74 7.83
C ILE A 100 1.91 -1.09 7.47
N THR A 101 1.47 -2.31 7.78
CA THR A 101 0.12 -2.77 7.46
C THR A 101 -0.35 -3.86 8.41
N ASN A 102 -1.63 -4.20 8.41
CA ASN A 102 -2.18 -5.27 9.24
C ASN A 102 -1.98 -6.63 8.56
N PHE A 103 -2.28 -7.72 9.28
CA PHE A 103 -2.50 -9.02 8.66
C PHE A 103 -3.87 -9.09 7.98
N HIS A 104 -3.90 -9.49 6.70
CA HIS A 104 -5.07 -9.46 5.82
C HIS A 104 -5.69 -10.85 5.64
N LEU A 105 -6.97 -10.90 5.30
CA LEU A 105 -7.65 -12.18 5.07
C LEU A 105 -7.13 -12.90 3.82
N PRO A 106 -7.14 -14.24 3.79
CA PRO A 106 -6.89 -15.01 2.57
C PRO A 106 -7.82 -14.57 1.43
N LYS A 107 -7.31 -14.63 0.19
CA LYS A 107 -8.06 -14.27 -1.03
C LYS A 107 -8.57 -12.82 -1.08
N SER A 108 -7.95 -11.89 -0.34
CA SER A 108 -8.22 -10.45 -0.43
C SER A 108 -7.34 -9.75 -1.48
N SER A 109 -7.74 -8.58 -1.94
CA SER A 109 -6.89 -7.70 -2.75
C SER A 109 -5.65 -7.22 -1.96
N LEU A 110 -5.81 -7.03 -0.65
CA LEU A 110 -4.74 -6.56 0.24
C LEU A 110 -3.61 -7.58 0.40
N ILE A 111 -3.92 -8.88 0.52
CA ILE A 111 -2.88 -9.91 0.54
C ILE A 111 -2.11 -9.99 -0.78
N MET A 112 -2.75 -9.66 -1.91
CA MET A 112 -2.06 -9.59 -3.21
C MET A 112 -1.09 -8.42 -3.28
N LEU A 113 -1.49 -7.23 -2.79
CA LEU A 113 -0.60 -6.08 -2.70
C LEU A 113 0.61 -6.37 -1.83
N VAL A 114 0.38 -6.94 -0.65
CA VAL A 114 1.46 -7.30 0.29
C VAL A 114 2.38 -8.38 -0.31
N SER A 115 1.82 -9.35 -1.05
CA SER A 115 2.59 -10.36 -1.78
C SER A 115 3.37 -9.78 -2.97
N ALA A 116 2.85 -8.75 -3.63
CA ALA A 116 3.57 -8.02 -4.67
C ALA A 116 4.79 -7.30 -4.11
N PHE A 117 4.66 -6.78 -2.88
CA PHE A 117 5.72 -6.03 -2.23
C PHE A 117 6.84 -6.91 -1.68
N ALA A 118 6.50 -7.93 -0.89
CA ALA A 118 7.50 -8.75 -0.18
C ALA A 118 7.79 -10.11 -0.85
N GLY A 119 7.06 -10.44 -1.93
CA GLY A 119 7.09 -11.77 -2.54
C GLY A 119 6.17 -12.76 -1.83
N ARG A 120 5.50 -13.61 -2.62
CA ARG A 120 4.49 -14.56 -2.14
C ARG A 120 5.03 -15.55 -1.10
N SER A 121 6.21 -16.11 -1.32
CA SER A 121 6.80 -17.11 -0.40
C SER A 121 7.09 -16.53 0.98
N ALA A 122 7.70 -15.35 1.02
CA ALA A 122 8.00 -14.65 2.28
C ALA A 122 6.72 -14.31 3.06
N ILE A 123 5.70 -13.79 2.37
CA ILE A 123 4.41 -13.49 3.00
C ILE A 123 3.73 -14.76 3.54
N LEU A 124 3.71 -15.85 2.78
CA LEU A 124 3.11 -17.10 3.28
C LEU A 124 3.84 -17.64 4.52
N SER A 125 5.18 -17.60 4.53
CA SER A 125 5.97 -17.99 5.69
C SER A 125 5.70 -17.11 6.91
N ALA A 126 5.62 -15.79 6.72
CA ALA A 126 5.32 -14.85 7.79
C ALA A 126 3.91 -15.07 8.38
N TYR A 127 2.93 -15.40 7.55
CA TYR A 127 1.56 -15.69 8.00
C TYR A 127 1.48 -17.00 8.79
N GLN A 128 2.21 -18.04 8.36
CA GLN A 128 2.29 -19.30 9.11
C GLN A 128 2.88 -19.08 10.50
N GLU A 129 3.97 -18.34 10.59
CA GLU A 129 4.61 -17.97 11.85
C GLU A 129 3.65 -17.16 12.75
N ALA A 130 2.96 -16.17 12.18
CA ALA A 130 1.99 -15.35 12.91
C ALA A 130 0.83 -16.17 13.49
N ILE A 131 0.33 -17.17 12.74
CA ILE A 131 -0.68 -18.11 13.22
C ILE A 131 -0.12 -18.96 14.38
N GLN A 132 1.08 -19.53 14.22
CA GLN A 132 1.72 -20.34 15.25
C GLN A 132 1.94 -19.57 16.56
N LYS A 133 2.26 -18.28 16.44
CA LYS A 133 2.48 -17.37 17.57
C LYS A 133 1.20 -16.66 18.07
N ASN A 134 0.02 -17.05 17.58
CA ASN A 134 -1.27 -16.48 17.97
C ASN A 134 -1.35 -14.94 17.82
N TYR A 135 -0.77 -14.40 16.75
CA TYR A 135 -0.98 -13.01 16.38
C TYR A 135 -2.46 -12.77 16.09
N ARG A 136 -2.92 -11.56 16.37
CA ARG A 136 -4.28 -11.11 16.08
C ARG A 136 -4.30 -10.57 14.65
N PHE A 137 -5.30 -10.96 13.86
CA PHE A 137 -5.41 -10.59 12.45
C PHE A 137 -6.44 -9.47 12.24
N PHE A 138 -6.48 -8.92 11.02
CA PHE A 138 -7.50 -8.00 10.54
C PHE A 138 -7.42 -6.58 11.12
N SER A 139 -8.52 -5.81 11.06
CA SER A 139 -8.55 -4.36 11.29
C SER A 139 -8.04 -3.91 12.66
N TYR A 140 -8.25 -4.73 13.70
CA TYR A 140 -7.89 -4.43 15.08
C TYR A 140 -6.80 -5.36 15.63
N GLY A 141 -6.18 -6.13 14.74
CA GLY A 141 -5.12 -7.06 15.08
C GLY A 141 -3.76 -6.41 15.25
N ASP A 142 -2.73 -7.23 15.11
CA ASP A 142 -1.34 -6.82 15.12
C ASP A 142 -0.91 -6.32 13.72
N ALA A 143 0.27 -5.71 13.68
CA ALA A 143 0.82 -5.09 12.48
C ALA A 143 2.07 -5.83 11.96
N MET A 144 2.31 -5.69 10.66
CA MET A 144 3.51 -6.07 9.95
C MET A 144 4.27 -4.82 9.52
N PHE A 145 5.60 -4.87 9.62
CA PHE A 145 6.50 -3.93 8.97
C PHE A 145 7.30 -4.67 7.90
N ILE A 146 7.25 -4.17 6.66
CA ILE A 146 7.81 -4.82 5.49
C ILE A 146 8.78 -3.85 4.82
N THR A 147 10.00 -4.31 4.54
CA THR A 147 11.13 -3.52 4.04
C THR A 147 11.72 -4.08 2.77
#